data_AF-A0A6P0VV34-F1
#
_entry.id   AF-A0A6P0VV34-F1
#
_cell.length_a   1.000
_cell.length_b   1.000
_cell.length_c   1.000
_cell.angle_alpha   90.00
_cell.angle_beta   90.00
_cell.angle_gamma   90.00
#
_symmetry.space_group_name_H-M   'P 1'
#
loop_
_entity.id
_entity.type
_entity.pdbx_description
1 polymer ?
#
loop_
_entity_poly.entity_id
_entity_poly.type
_entity_poly.pdbx_seq_one_letter_code
_entity_poly.pdbx_strand_id
1 'polypeptide(L)'
;CTLEMAKKLPYSLVPLPNHKLQTLVEKLCNLPPVDKTEQESDWGKRPLKTNQLNYAKMDPVYVAQVHQRLLELIEPDPAQEDIEALILRYRQIEERWKQLDAEVTYIKNRIKAAMKTQKVSKQAGFNLSSSQRTTKKVPFKQLANLTQSLEIELDLPVTLTKELQQKLGEAVEELPIQEEVSTYWRLSIKDQDNNDLPF
;
A
#
# COMPACT_ATOMS: atom_id res chain seq x y z
N CYS A 1 -17.12 -11.44 -3.93
CA CYS A 1 -16.80 -10.82 -5.24
C CYS A 1 -15.39 -11.27 -5.65
N THR A 2 -15.21 -11.91 -6.80
CA THR A 2 -13.91 -12.46 -7.24
C THR A 2 -12.85 -11.38 -7.49
N LEU A 3 -13.25 -10.20 -7.97
CA LEU A 3 -12.34 -9.06 -8.15
C LEU A 3 -11.72 -8.62 -6.82
N GLU A 4 -12.55 -8.48 -5.78
CA GLU A 4 -12.08 -8.04 -4.45
C GLU A 4 -11.23 -9.11 -3.77
N MET A 5 -11.51 -10.40 -4.01
CA MET A 5 -10.66 -11.50 -3.54
C MET A 5 -9.30 -11.47 -4.25
N ALA A 6 -9.28 -11.31 -5.58
CA ALA A 6 -8.04 -11.27 -6.36
C ALA A 6 -7.13 -10.09 -5.97
N LYS A 7 -7.71 -8.91 -5.65
CA LYS A 7 -6.94 -7.74 -5.20
C LYS A 7 -6.23 -7.93 -3.85
N LYS A 8 -6.72 -8.85 -3.01
CA LYS A 8 -6.10 -9.16 -1.72
C LYS A 8 -4.91 -10.10 -1.86
N LEU A 9 -4.74 -10.76 -3.00
CA LEU A 9 -3.64 -11.68 -3.19
C LEU A 9 -2.30 -10.94 -3.22
N PRO A 10 -1.30 -11.41 -2.47
CA PRO A 10 0.04 -10.87 -2.55
C PRO A 10 0.61 -11.05 -3.96
N TYR A 11 1.27 -10.02 -4.48
CA TYR A 11 1.97 -10.10 -5.77
C TYR A 11 3.04 -11.21 -5.79
N SER A 12 3.63 -11.50 -4.63
CA SER A 12 4.61 -12.58 -4.45
C SER A 12 4.02 -13.97 -4.67
N LEU A 13 2.71 -14.15 -4.46
CA LEU A 13 2.01 -15.43 -4.57
C LEU A 13 1.50 -15.64 -6.00
N VAL A 14 0.88 -14.60 -6.59
CA VAL A 14 0.56 -14.58 -8.03
C VAL A 14 0.85 -13.22 -8.65
N PRO A 15 1.86 -13.09 -9.51
CA PRO A 15 2.12 -11.85 -10.22
C PRO A 15 1.09 -11.64 -11.35
N LEU A 16 0.01 -10.92 -11.03
CA LEU A 16 -1.05 -10.60 -11.97
C LEU A 16 -0.80 -9.23 -12.63
N PRO A 17 -0.77 -9.13 -13.97
CA PRO A 17 -0.58 -7.85 -14.65
C PRO A 17 -1.82 -6.93 -14.53
N ASN A 18 -3.00 -7.52 -14.32
CA ASN A 18 -4.26 -6.83 -14.04
C ASN A 18 -5.28 -7.84 -13.45
N HIS A 19 -6.44 -7.35 -13.03
CA HIS A 19 -7.48 -8.17 -12.39
C HIS A 19 -8.71 -8.42 -13.30
N LYS A 20 -8.54 -8.38 -14.64
CA LYS A 20 -9.62 -8.71 -15.58
C LYS A 20 -9.91 -10.22 -15.51
N LEU A 21 -11.17 -10.61 -15.70
CA LEU A 21 -11.59 -12.02 -15.66
C LEU A 21 -10.72 -12.93 -16.54
N GLN A 22 -10.45 -12.52 -17.78
CA GLN A 22 -9.53 -13.27 -18.67
C GLN A 22 -8.16 -13.52 -18.03
N THR A 23 -7.54 -12.49 -17.48
CA THR A 23 -6.21 -12.62 -16.87
C THR A 23 -6.27 -13.56 -15.67
N LEU A 24 -7.33 -13.49 -14.86
CA LEU A 24 -7.54 -14.41 -13.75
C LEU A 24 -7.75 -15.86 -14.23
N VAL A 25 -8.54 -16.06 -15.27
CA VAL A 25 -8.79 -17.38 -15.89
C VAL A 25 -7.50 -18.00 -16.42
N GLU A 26 -6.75 -17.25 -17.22
CA GLU A 26 -5.52 -17.72 -17.86
C GLU A 26 -4.39 -17.96 -16.85
N LYS A 27 -4.24 -17.06 -15.86
CA LYS A 27 -3.11 -17.10 -14.92
C LYS A 27 -3.37 -17.92 -13.66
N LEU A 28 -4.61 -17.96 -13.15
CA LEU A 28 -4.93 -18.72 -11.95
C LEU A 28 -5.40 -20.14 -12.27
N CYS A 29 -6.13 -20.31 -13.38
CA CYS A 29 -6.78 -21.58 -13.70
C CYS A 29 -6.09 -22.35 -14.83
N ASN A 30 -4.98 -21.83 -15.41
CA ASN A 30 -4.26 -22.41 -16.54
C ASN A 30 -5.16 -22.77 -17.75
N LEU A 31 -6.24 -22.02 -17.93
CA LEU A 31 -7.17 -22.21 -19.03
C LEU A 31 -6.64 -21.54 -20.31
N PRO A 32 -7.03 -22.04 -21.50
CA PRO A 32 -6.64 -21.44 -22.77
C PRO A 32 -7.12 -19.98 -22.87
N PRO A 33 -6.53 -19.19 -23.78
CA PRO A 33 -6.91 -17.79 -23.95
C PRO A 33 -8.40 -17.61 -24.17
N VAL A 34 -9.01 -16.70 -23.41
CA VAL A 34 -10.45 -16.43 -23.49
C VAL A 34 -10.75 -15.58 -24.73
N ASP A 35 -11.68 -16.04 -25.57
CA ASP A 35 -12.17 -15.25 -26.70
C ASP A 35 -12.99 -14.04 -26.22
N LYS A 36 -12.64 -12.85 -26.71
CA LYS A 36 -13.25 -11.56 -26.35
C LYS A 36 -13.94 -10.86 -27.51
N THR A 37 -14.06 -11.51 -28.65
CA THR A 37 -14.65 -10.94 -29.86
C THR A 37 -16.02 -10.31 -29.61
N GLU A 38 -16.82 -10.90 -28.71
CA GLU A 38 -18.17 -10.41 -28.40
C GLU A 38 -18.23 -9.44 -27.20
N GLN A 39 -17.11 -9.13 -26.53
CA GLN A 39 -17.11 -8.23 -25.38
C GLN A 39 -17.51 -6.79 -25.79
N GLU A 40 -17.09 -6.34 -26.97
CA GLU A 40 -17.37 -5.01 -27.52
C GLU A 40 -18.50 -5.03 -28.57
N SER A 41 -19.19 -6.16 -28.73
CA SER A 41 -20.26 -6.26 -29.73
C SER A 41 -21.54 -5.56 -29.29
N ASP A 42 -22.43 -5.26 -30.24
CA ASP A 42 -23.71 -4.63 -29.94
C ASP A 42 -24.67 -5.63 -29.28
N TRP A 43 -24.75 -5.58 -27.94
CA TRP A 43 -25.65 -6.37 -27.11
C TRP A 43 -27.09 -5.82 -27.07
N GLY A 44 -27.36 -4.66 -27.68
CA GLY A 44 -28.69 -4.08 -27.83
C GLY A 44 -29.46 -4.65 -29.03
N LYS A 45 -28.74 -5.11 -30.06
CA LYS A 45 -29.33 -5.70 -31.26
C LYS A 45 -30.03 -7.04 -30.98
N ARG A 46 -31.15 -7.29 -31.65
CA ARG A 46 -31.91 -8.56 -31.57
C ARG A 46 -32.18 -9.14 -32.96
N PRO A 47 -32.21 -10.48 -33.11
CA PRO A 47 -31.84 -11.49 -32.09
C PRO A 47 -30.32 -11.47 -31.80
N LEU A 48 -29.92 -12.02 -30.65
CA LEU A 48 -28.51 -12.17 -30.31
C LEU A 48 -27.85 -13.22 -31.22
N LYS A 49 -26.58 -13.00 -31.57
CA LYS A 49 -25.80 -13.97 -32.35
C LYS A 49 -25.44 -15.18 -31.49
N THR A 50 -25.24 -16.33 -32.13
CA THR A 50 -24.78 -17.56 -31.44
C THR A 50 -23.48 -17.34 -30.66
N ASN A 51 -22.54 -16.56 -31.20
CA ASN A 51 -21.28 -16.25 -30.51
C ASN A 51 -21.51 -15.41 -29.25
N GLN A 52 -22.43 -14.43 -29.29
CA GLN A 52 -22.80 -13.65 -28.10
C GLN A 52 -23.39 -14.57 -27.02
N LEU A 53 -24.27 -15.50 -27.40
CA LEU A 53 -24.84 -16.46 -26.46
C LEU A 53 -23.76 -17.39 -25.85
N ASN A 54 -22.83 -17.88 -26.68
CA ASN A 54 -21.72 -18.71 -26.22
C ASN A 54 -20.79 -17.94 -25.28
N TYR A 55 -20.43 -16.71 -25.63
CA TYR A 55 -19.61 -15.83 -24.79
C TYR A 55 -20.27 -15.58 -23.43
N ALA A 56 -21.52 -15.12 -23.42
CA ALA A 56 -22.27 -14.84 -22.19
C ALA A 56 -22.46 -16.08 -21.31
N LYS A 57 -22.59 -17.27 -21.92
CA LYS A 57 -22.69 -18.54 -21.18
C LYS A 57 -21.40 -18.90 -20.45
N MET A 58 -20.23 -18.58 -21.03
CA MET A 58 -18.94 -18.99 -20.46
C MET A 58 -18.48 -18.08 -19.31
N ASP A 59 -18.87 -16.81 -19.29
CA ASP A 59 -18.51 -15.87 -18.23
C ASP A 59 -18.83 -16.38 -16.82
N PRO A 60 -20.05 -16.88 -16.51
CA PRO A 60 -20.34 -17.49 -15.21
C PRO A 60 -19.49 -18.73 -14.88
N VAL A 61 -19.15 -19.54 -15.88
CA VAL A 61 -18.30 -20.74 -15.71
C VAL A 61 -16.89 -20.32 -15.30
N TYR A 62 -16.34 -19.33 -15.98
CA TYR A 62 -15.04 -18.74 -15.65
C TYR A 62 -15.02 -18.12 -14.25
N VAL A 63 -16.07 -17.39 -13.89
CA VAL A 63 -16.20 -16.80 -12.55
C VAL A 63 -16.22 -17.87 -11.48
N ALA A 64 -16.96 -18.96 -11.67
CA ALA A 64 -17.01 -20.07 -10.71
C ALA A 64 -15.63 -20.73 -10.53
N GLN A 65 -14.93 -21.01 -11.62
CA GLN A 65 -13.59 -21.60 -11.58
C GLN A 65 -12.57 -20.69 -10.89
N VAL A 66 -12.57 -19.40 -11.25
CA VAL A 66 -11.71 -18.39 -10.62
C VAL A 66 -12.03 -18.27 -9.14
N HIS A 67 -13.32 -18.25 -8.76
CA HIS A 67 -13.72 -18.18 -7.37
C HIS A 67 -13.18 -19.36 -6.55
N GLN A 68 -13.35 -20.59 -7.04
CA GLN A 68 -12.81 -21.77 -6.38
C GLN A 68 -11.29 -21.67 -6.22
N ARG A 69 -10.58 -21.29 -7.29
CA ARG A 69 -9.13 -21.14 -7.23
C ARG A 69 -8.69 -20.05 -6.26
N LEU A 70 -9.43 -18.95 -6.17
CA LEU A 70 -9.15 -17.89 -5.20
C LEU A 70 -9.34 -18.38 -3.77
N LEU A 71 -10.36 -19.20 -3.48
CA LEU A 71 -10.55 -19.77 -2.13
C LEU A 71 -9.36 -20.63 -1.69
N GLU A 72 -8.70 -21.33 -2.60
CA GLU A 72 -7.49 -22.11 -2.31
C GLU A 72 -6.24 -21.24 -2.08
N LEU A 73 -6.26 -19.98 -2.53
CA LEU A 73 -5.12 -19.07 -2.47
C LEU A 73 -5.29 -17.98 -1.39
N ILE A 74 -6.46 -17.91 -0.75
CA ILE A 74 -6.70 -16.99 0.35
C ILE A 74 -5.79 -17.37 1.52
N GLU A 75 -5.19 -16.36 2.13
CA GLU A 75 -4.36 -16.52 3.32
C GLU A 75 -5.13 -17.29 4.40
N PRO A 76 -4.47 -18.21 5.12
CA PRO A 76 -5.12 -18.94 6.19
C PRO A 76 -5.61 -17.96 7.27
N ASP A 77 -6.58 -18.40 8.06
CA ASP A 77 -7.03 -17.65 9.24
C ASP A 77 -5.79 -17.32 10.10
N PRO A 78 -5.57 -16.05 10.53
CA PRO A 78 -4.48 -15.70 11.44
C PRO A 78 -4.37 -16.59 12.68
N ALA A 79 -5.46 -17.20 13.13
CA ALA A 79 -5.45 -18.16 14.24
C ALA A 79 -4.77 -19.50 13.90
N GLN A 80 -4.59 -19.80 12.61
CA GLN A 80 -3.98 -21.02 12.06
C GLN A 80 -2.61 -20.75 11.42
N GLU A 81 -2.13 -19.51 11.47
CA GLU A 81 -0.83 -19.13 10.90
C GLU A 81 0.34 -19.72 11.69
N ASP A 82 1.35 -20.20 10.97
CA ASP A 82 2.61 -20.63 11.55
C ASP A 82 3.55 -19.42 11.68
N ILE A 83 3.58 -18.85 12.89
CA ILE A 83 4.37 -17.67 13.21
C ILE A 83 5.87 -17.91 12.97
N GLU A 84 6.38 -19.10 13.26
CA GLU A 84 7.81 -19.42 13.07
C GLU A 84 8.16 -19.44 11.58
N ALA A 85 7.32 -20.07 10.75
CA ALA A 85 7.49 -20.08 9.31
C ALA A 85 7.43 -18.66 8.71
N LEU A 86 6.52 -17.81 9.19
CA LEU A 86 6.41 -16.41 8.76
C LEU A 86 7.66 -15.59 9.13
N ILE A 87 8.17 -15.75 10.35
CA ILE A 87 9.41 -15.09 10.80
C ILE A 87 10.58 -15.53 9.92
N LEU A 88 10.73 -16.84 9.69
CA LEU A 88 11.81 -17.37 8.88
C LEU A 88 11.76 -16.82 7.45
N ARG A 89 10.56 -16.82 6.85
CA ARG A 89 10.35 -16.28 5.52
C ARG A 89 10.65 -14.79 5.44
N TYR A 90 10.26 -14.02 6.45
CA TYR A 90 10.58 -12.60 6.54
C TYR A 90 12.10 -12.38 6.54
N ARG A 91 12.85 -13.08 7.41
CA ARG A 91 14.31 -12.95 7.50
C ARG A 91 15.04 -13.27 6.20
N GLN A 92 14.61 -14.32 5.50
CA GLN A 92 15.17 -14.68 4.19
C GLN A 92 15.00 -13.58 3.13
N ILE A 93 13.88 -12.85 3.18
CA ILE A 93 13.58 -11.77 2.23
C ILE A 93 14.26 -10.47 2.66
N GLU A 94 14.36 -10.21 3.96
CA GLU A 94 14.87 -8.97 4.54
C GLU A 94 16.24 -8.59 3.99
N GLU A 95 17.19 -9.53 3.99
CA GLU A 95 18.56 -9.26 3.53
C GLU A 95 18.62 -8.94 2.03
N ARG A 96 17.86 -9.68 1.20
CA ARG A 96 17.78 -9.40 -0.24
C ARG A 96 17.11 -8.05 -0.51
N TRP A 97 16.09 -7.73 0.27
CA TRP A 97 15.40 -6.45 0.16
C TRP A 97 16.32 -5.28 0.52
N LYS A 98 17.11 -5.37 1.59
CA LYS A 98 18.09 -4.33 1.98
C LYS A 98 19.10 -4.06 0.85
N GLN A 99 19.61 -5.11 0.21
CA GLN A 99 20.54 -4.98 -0.92
C GLN A 99 19.89 -4.30 -2.12
N LEU A 100 18.70 -4.75 -2.51
CA LEU A 100 17.95 -4.17 -3.63
C LEU A 100 17.55 -2.71 -3.37
N ASP A 101 17.11 -2.39 -2.16
CA ASP A 101 16.73 -1.02 -1.79
C ASP A 101 17.91 -0.05 -1.88
N ALA A 102 19.09 -0.48 -1.40
CA ALA A 102 20.32 0.30 -1.52
C ALA A 102 20.70 0.56 -2.99
N GLU A 103 20.64 -0.48 -3.83
CA GLU A 103 20.94 -0.37 -5.26
C GLU A 103 19.94 0.54 -5.99
N VAL A 104 18.64 0.34 -5.78
CA VAL A 104 17.58 1.17 -6.37
C VAL A 104 17.73 2.62 -5.94
N THR A 105 18.01 2.88 -4.66
CA THR A 105 18.22 4.22 -4.13
C THR A 105 19.45 4.88 -4.76
N TYR A 106 20.56 4.14 -4.87
CA TYR A 106 21.78 4.63 -5.52
C TYR A 106 21.50 5.01 -6.99
N ILE A 107 20.90 4.11 -7.77
CA ILE A 107 20.59 4.35 -9.19
C ILE A 107 19.63 5.53 -9.34
N LYS A 108 18.59 5.61 -8.52
CA LYS A 108 17.62 6.73 -8.54
C LYS A 108 18.30 8.07 -8.28
N ASN A 109 19.24 8.12 -7.35
CA ASN A 109 20.00 9.33 -7.07
C ASN A 109 20.96 9.70 -8.22
N ARG A 110 21.60 8.70 -8.84
CA ARG A 110 22.42 8.88 -10.05
C ARG A 110 21.60 9.43 -11.22
N ILE A 111 20.41 8.89 -11.47
CA ILE A 111 19.50 9.38 -12.51
C ILE A 111 19.11 10.84 -12.25
N LYS A 112 18.69 11.18 -11.03
CA LYS A 112 18.36 12.58 -10.66
C LYS A 112 19.53 13.53 -10.91
N ALA A 113 20.74 13.15 -10.52
CA ALA A 113 21.94 13.95 -10.72
C ALA A 113 22.25 14.14 -12.22
N ALA A 114 22.20 13.06 -13.01
CA ALA A 114 22.41 13.10 -14.46
C ALA A 114 21.36 13.98 -15.16
N MET A 115 20.07 13.79 -14.86
CA MET A 115 18.97 14.58 -15.41
C MET A 115 19.12 16.08 -15.09
N LYS A 116 19.56 16.42 -13.87
CA LYS A 116 19.84 17.81 -13.48
C LYS A 116 20.99 18.41 -14.29
N THR A 117 22.11 17.71 -14.42
CA THR A 117 23.30 18.19 -15.15
C THR A 117 23.02 18.31 -16.64
N GLN A 118 22.30 17.35 -17.22
CA GLN A 118 21.94 17.32 -18.64
C GLN A 118 20.71 18.20 -18.97
N LYS A 119 20.08 18.80 -17.96
CA LYS A 119 18.86 19.63 -18.10
C LYS A 119 17.70 18.89 -18.78
N VAL A 120 17.58 17.59 -18.54
CA VAL A 120 16.48 16.76 -19.05
C VAL A 120 15.41 16.65 -17.98
N SER A 121 14.18 17.11 -18.29
CA SER A 121 13.05 17.07 -17.37
C SER A 121 12.23 15.77 -17.47
N LYS A 122 12.26 15.08 -18.62
CA LYS A 122 11.52 13.84 -18.86
C LYS A 122 12.30 12.89 -19.77
N GLN A 123 12.42 11.64 -19.36
CA GLN A 123 13.06 10.59 -20.16
C GLN A 123 12.55 9.20 -19.75
N ALA A 124 12.12 8.39 -20.71
CA ALA A 124 11.79 6.97 -20.51
C ALA A 124 10.92 6.66 -19.28
N GLY A 125 9.90 7.49 -19.01
CA GLY A 125 9.00 7.34 -17.85
C GLY A 125 9.47 8.01 -16.56
N PHE A 126 10.69 8.54 -16.51
CA PHE A 126 11.21 9.34 -15.40
C PHE A 126 10.97 10.82 -15.64
N ASN A 127 10.42 11.50 -14.63
CA ASN A 127 10.20 12.95 -14.63
C ASN A 127 10.95 13.60 -13.47
N LEU A 128 11.69 14.68 -13.74
CA LEU A 128 12.35 15.49 -12.73
C LEU A 128 11.63 16.84 -12.60
N SER A 129 10.92 17.02 -11.50
CA SER A 129 10.27 18.28 -11.13
C SER A 129 11.02 18.96 -9.97
N SER A 130 11.12 20.28 -10.00
CA SER A 130 11.57 21.08 -8.86
C SER A 130 10.44 21.97 -8.35
N SER A 131 10.39 22.18 -7.04
CA SER A 131 9.48 23.13 -6.39
C SER A 131 10.30 23.97 -5.41
N GLN A 132 10.08 25.28 -5.42
CA GLN A 132 10.65 26.19 -4.43
C GLN A 132 9.64 26.36 -3.30
N ARG A 133 9.98 25.85 -2.11
CA ARG A 133 9.14 25.98 -0.92
C ARG A 133 9.73 27.03 0.02
N THR A 134 9.04 28.15 0.19
CA THR A 134 9.36 29.13 1.23
C THR A 134 8.68 28.69 2.53
N THR A 135 9.49 28.48 3.58
CA THR A 135 8.97 28.15 4.93
C THR A 135 9.34 29.30 5.86
N LYS A 136 8.34 29.95 6.46
CA LYS A 136 8.56 30.94 7.52
C LYS A 136 8.40 30.23 8.87
N LYS A 137 9.45 30.22 9.68
CA LYS A 137 9.43 29.62 11.02
C LYS A 137 9.39 30.74 12.05
N VAL A 138 8.49 30.64 13.02
CA VAL A 138 8.41 31.56 14.17
C VAL A 138 8.39 30.73 15.46
N PRO A 139 9.00 31.19 16.56
CA PRO A 139 8.88 30.52 17.85
C PRO A 139 7.44 30.50 18.37
N PHE A 140 6.97 29.36 18.88
CA PHE A 140 5.59 29.19 19.36
C PHE A 140 5.21 30.22 20.44
N LYS A 141 6.07 30.46 21.42
CA LYS A 141 5.84 31.46 22.48
C LYS A 141 5.58 32.86 21.92
N GLN A 142 6.32 33.27 20.89
CA GLN A 142 6.13 34.58 20.27
C GLN A 142 4.82 34.67 19.51
N LEU A 143 4.45 33.59 18.81
CA LEU A 143 3.17 33.51 18.12
C LEU A 143 2.00 33.54 19.11
N ALA A 144 2.06 32.75 20.18
CA ALA A 144 1.02 32.68 21.22
C ALA A 144 0.82 34.03 21.91
N ASN A 145 1.91 34.72 22.27
CA ASN A 145 1.82 36.05 22.87
C ASN A 145 1.21 37.08 21.91
N LEU A 146 1.60 37.02 20.63
CA LEU A 146 1.09 37.92 19.61
C LEU A 146 -0.41 37.69 19.36
N THR A 147 -0.84 36.43 19.26
CA THR A 147 -2.25 36.09 19.02
C THR A 147 -3.11 36.46 20.23
N GLN A 148 -2.59 36.28 21.45
CA GLN A 148 -3.24 36.79 22.66
C GLN A 148 -3.36 38.32 22.66
N SER A 149 -2.32 39.05 22.24
CA SER A 149 -2.35 40.52 22.18
C SER A 149 -3.27 41.09 21.09
N LEU A 150 -3.49 40.33 20.03
CA LEU A 150 -4.33 40.71 18.89
C LEU A 150 -5.76 40.15 19.01
N GLU A 151 -6.08 39.48 20.12
CA GLU A 151 -7.37 38.80 20.34
C GLU A 151 -7.72 37.81 19.21
N ILE A 152 -6.70 37.19 18.62
CA ILE A 152 -6.85 36.17 17.58
C ILE A 152 -7.00 34.82 18.28
N GLU A 153 -8.17 34.21 18.13
CA GLU A 153 -8.44 32.86 18.61
C GLU A 153 -7.78 31.83 17.66
N LEU A 154 -6.83 31.07 18.21
CA LEU A 154 -6.16 29.98 17.50
C LEU A 154 -6.57 28.65 18.15
N ASP A 155 -7.52 27.97 17.53
CA ASP A 155 -7.93 26.62 17.92
C ASP A 155 -6.98 25.58 17.31
N LEU A 156 -5.86 25.35 18.00
CA LEU A 156 -4.85 24.36 17.64
C LEU A 156 -4.86 23.26 18.70
N PRO A 157 -5.51 22.10 18.46
CA PRO A 157 -5.47 21.01 19.41
C PRO A 157 -4.02 20.50 19.57
N VAL A 158 -3.55 20.48 20.82
CA VAL A 158 -2.19 20.03 21.16
C VAL A 158 -2.29 18.70 21.90
N THR A 159 -1.71 17.65 21.34
CA THR A 159 -1.57 16.38 22.05
C THR A 159 -0.52 16.53 23.15
N LEU A 160 -0.93 16.37 24.41
CA LEU A 160 -0.01 16.37 25.55
C LEU A 160 0.74 15.03 25.60
N THR A 161 2.03 15.06 25.26
CA THR A 161 2.90 13.88 25.44
C THR A 161 3.19 13.65 26.92
N LYS A 162 3.57 12.42 27.30
CA LYS A 162 3.95 12.10 28.69
C LYS A 162 5.06 13.02 29.23
N GLU A 163 6.01 13.42 28.39
CA GLU A 163 7.08 14.35 28.78
C GLU A 163 6.55 15.75 29.09
N LEU A 164 5.61 16.26 28.29
CA LEU A 164 4.96 17.55 28.54
C LEU A 164 4.06 17.51 29.78
N GLN A 165 3.32 16.42 29.96
CA GLN A 165 2.49 16.20 31.16
C GLN A 165 3.36 16.21 32.43
N GLN A 166 4.51 15.54 32.42
CA GLN A 166 5.45 15.56 33.55
C GLN A 166 6.03 16.94 33.84
N LYS A 167 6.34 17.72 32.80
CA LYS A 167 6.86 19.09 32.95
C LYS A 167 5.81 20.07 33.45
N LEU A 168 4.55 19.85 33.10
CA LEU A 168 3.41 20.68 33.53
C LEU A 168 2.90 20.29 34.92
N GLY A 169 3.10 19.04 35.35
CA GLY A 169 2.72 18.59 36.70
C GLY A 169 1.23 18.74 36.97
N GLU A 170 0.88 19.33 38.11
CA GLU A 170 -0.51 19.53 38.55
C GLU A 170 -1.29 20.53 37.66
N ALA A 171 -0.59 21.44 36.96
CA ALA A 171 -1.23 22.41 36.07
C ALA A 171 -1.89 21.78 34.84
N VAL A 172 -1.67 20.49 34.59
CA VAL A 172 -2.37 19.72 33.55
C VAL A 172 -3.86 19.58 33.88
N GLU A 173 -4.23 19.50 35.16
CA GLU A 173 -5.62 19.31 35.61
C GLU A 173 -6.50 20.55 35.38
N GLU A 174 -5.89 21.72 35.19
CA GLU A 174 -6.59 22.97 34.87
C GLU A 174 -6.97 23.06 33.38
N LEU A 175 -6.47 22.16 32.54
CA LEU A 175 -6.76 22.15 31.11
C LEU A 175 -8.02 21.33 30.81
N PRO A 176 -8.89 21.78 29.87
CA PRO A 176 -10.05 21.01 29.43
C PRO A 176 -9.60 19.84 28.53
N ILE A 177 -9.16 18.74 29.13
CA ILE A 177 -8.62 17.57 28.43
C ILE A 177 -9.77 16.64 28.01
N GLN A 178 -9.77 16.24 26.73
CA GLN A 178 -10.56 15.12 26.23
C GLN A 178 -9.66 13.90 26.13
N GLU A 179 -9.94 12.86 26.91
CA GLU A 179 -9.16 11.63 26.90
C GLU A 179 -9.72 10.60 25.91
N GLU A 180 -8.87 10.18 24.96
CA GLU A 180 -9.17 9.06 24.06
C GLU A 180 -8.24 7.89 24.36
N VAL A 181 -8.80 6.74 24.72
CA VAL A 181 -8.03 5.51 24.95
C VAL A 181 -8.08 4.64 23.70
N SER A 182 -6.94 4.49 23.04
CA SER A 182 -6.79 3.64 21.85
C SER A 182 -5.63 2.65 22.04
N THR A 183 -5.88 1.38 21.77
CA THR A 183 -4.85 0.34 21.78
C THR A 183 -4.20 0.21 20.41
N TYR A 184 -2.88 0.32 20.35
CA TYR A 184 -2.10 0.14 19.11
C TYR A 184 -1.15 -1.05 19.25
N TRP A 185 -1.23 -1.97 18.31
CA TRP A 185 -0.28 -3.08 18.19
C TRP A 185 0.88 -2.67 17.28
N ARG A 186 2.11 -2.89 17.73
CA ARG A 186 3.32 -2.62 16.94
C ARG A 186 4.23 -3.84 16.92
N LEU A 187 4.50 -4.34 15.72
CA LEU A 187 5.58 -5.30 15.50
C LEU A 187 6.91 -4.55 15.53
N SER A 188 7.82 -4.95 16.42
CA SER A 188 9.17 -4.39 16.52
C SER A 188 10.18 -5.49 16.22
N ILE A 189 10.97 -5.30 15.17
CA ILE A 189 11.99 -6.27 14.72
C ILE A 189 13.32 -5.84 15.32
N LYS A 190 14.02 -6.77 15.96
CA LYS A 190 15.40 -6.59 16.45
C LYS A 190 16.33 -7.42 15.59
N ASP A 191 17.56 -6.98 15.39
CA ASP A 191 18.58 -7.81 14.76
C ASP A 191 18.88 -9.01 15.67
N GLN A 192 18.96 -10.20 15.07
CA GLN A 192 19.45 -11.42 15.73
C GLN A 192 20.85 -11.71 15.18
N ASP A 193 21.75 -12.20 16.02
CA ASP A 193 23.06 -12.64 15.55
C ASP A 193 22.89 -13.74 14.49
N ASN A 194 23.59 -13.60 13.36
CA ASN A 194 23.50 -14.50 12.19
C ASN A 194 23.78 -15.99 12.49
N ASN A 195 24.24 -16.34 13.69
CA ASN A 195 24.60 -17.70 14.09
C ASN A 195 23.39 -18.57 14.49
N ASP A 196 22.20 -17.98 14.71
CA ASP A 196 21.01 -18.71 15.18
C ASP A 196 19.97 -18.99 14.07
N LEU A 197 20.26 -18.62 12.82
CA LEU A 197 19.38 -18.92 11.69
C LEU A 197 19.80 -20.26 11.06
N PRO A 198 18.88 -21.20 10.79
CA PRO A 198 19.19 -22.50 10.21
C PRO A 198 19.48 -22.43 8.70
N PHE A 199 20.29 -21.47 8.24
CA PHE A 199 20.76 -21.36 6.86
C PHE A 199 22.17 -20.77 6.76
#